data_AF-A0A6P1ZRH1-F1
#
_entry.id   AF-A0A6P1ZRH1-F1
#
_cell.length_a   1.000
_cell.length_b   1.000
_cell.length_c   1.000
_cell.angle_alpha   90.00
_cell.angle_beta   90.00
_cell.angle_gamma   90.00
#
_symmetry.space_group_name_H-M   'P 1'
#
loop_
_entity.id
_entity.type
_entity.pdbx_description
1 polymer ?
#
loop_
_entity_poly.entity_id
_entity_poly.type
_entity_poly.pdbx_seq_one_letter_code
_entity_poly.pdbx_strand_id
1 'polypeptide(L)' 'MSIDKKELIRRVERRLSKPTGAVEEIIDATLQEIYESLKQGDSVYLLQLR' A
#
# COMPACT_ATOMS: atom_id res chain seq x y z
N MET A 1 7.94 15.55 -7.84
CA MET A 1 7.02 15.60 -6.69
C MET A 1 6.94 14.20 -6.10
N SER A 2 7.25 14.01 -4.82
CA SER A 2 7.17 12.72 -4.12
C SER A 2 5.99 12.74 -3.13
N ILE A 3 5.46 11.57 -2.79
CA ILE A 3 4.53 11.41 -1.67
C ILE A 3 5.18 10.49 -0.64
N ASP A 4 5.00 10.78 0.64
CA ASP A 4 5.40 9.89 1.71
C ASP A 4 4.27 8.92 2.09
N LYS A 5 4.56 7.96 2.97
CA LYS A 5 3.58 6.96 3.44
C LYS A 5 2.37 7.62 4.12
N LYS A 6 2.58 8.68 4.91
CA LYS A 6 1.48 9.37 5.63
C LYS A 6 0.50 10.01 4.66
N GLU A 7 1.02 10.67 3.63
CA GLU A 7 0.21 11.27 2.58
C GLU A 7 -0.48 10.20 1.73
N LEU A 8 0.17 9.06 1.46
CA LEU A 8 -0.47 7.91 0.80
C LEU A 8 -1.67 7.40 1.61
N ILE A 9 -1.51 7.15 2.91
CA ILE A 9 -2.59 6.71 3.81
C ILE A 9 -3.77 7.68 3.73
N ARG A 10 -3.53 8.98 3.92
CA ARG A 10 -4.57 10.02 3.83
C ARG A 10 -5.30 10.07 2.50
N ARG A 11 -4.61 9.78 1.39
CA ARG A 11 -5.23 9.72 0.05
C ARG A 11 -6.12 8.49 -0.10
N VAL A 12 -5.69 7.34 0.42
CA VAL A 12 -6.45 6.09 0.34
C VAL A 12 -7.66 6.13 1.28
N GLU A 13 -7.52 6.65 2.49
CA GLU A 13 -8.63 6.89 3.42
C GLU A 13 -9.74 7.71 2.78
N ARG A 14 -9.40 8.87 2.21
CA ARG A 14 -10.36 9.75 1.52
C ARG A 14 -11.05 9.03 0.37
N ARG A 15 -10.32 8.20 -0.39
CA ARG A 15 -10.86 7.45 -1.52
C ARG A 15 -11.81 6.34 -1.10
N LEU A 16 -11.55 5.67 0.02
CA LEU A 16 -12.31 4.51 0.47
C LEU A 16 -13.38 4.85 1.53
N SER A 17 -13.38 6.08 2.07
CA SER A 17 -14.22 6.47 3.20
C SER A 17 -14.13 5.49 4.39
N LYS A 18 -12.91 4.99 4.65
CA LYS A 18 -12.61 4.01 5.72
C LYS A 18 -11.81 4.66 6.86
N PRO A 19 -11.91 4.13 8.09
CA PRO A 19 -11.15 4.63 9.24
C PRO A 19 -9.64 4.43 9.06
N THR A 20 -8.86 5.37 9.60
CA THR A 20 -7.41 5.48 9.45
C THR A 20 -6.62 4.24 9.82
N GLY A 21 -6.90 3.65 10.98
CA GLY A 21 -6.14 2.48 11.46
C GLY A 21 -6.19 1.30 10.50
N ALA A 22 -7.37 1.02 9.92
CA ALA A 22 -7.53 -0.09 8.98
C ALA A 22 -6.79 0.16 7.65
N VAL A 23 -6.71 1.42 7.18
CA VAL A 23 -6.00 1.74 5.93
C VAL A 23 -4.49 1.67 6.13
N GLU A 24 -3.99 2.13 7.27
CA GLU A 24 -2.56 2.04 7.61
C GLU A 24 -2.10 0.59 7.71
N GLU A 25 -2.82 -0.26 8.43
CA GLU A 25 -2.50 -1.70 8.56
C GLU A 25 -2.45 -2.41 7.20
N ILE A 26 -3.42 -2.15 6.33
CA ILE A 26 -3.47 -2.75 4.99
C ILE A 26 -2.28 -2.30 4.14
N ILE A 27 -1.95 -1.01 4.15
CA ILE A 27 -0.82 -0.48 3.38
C ILE A 27 0.49 -1.07 3.91
N ASP A 28 0.65 -1.16 5.22
CA ASP A 28 1.85 -1.74 5.82
C ASP A 28 2.03 -3.22 5.48
N ALA A 29 0.98 -4.02 5.63
CA ALA A 29 1.01 -5.42 5.24
C ALA A 29 1.34 -5.59 3.74
N THR A 30 0.76 -4.75 2.89
CA THR A 30 1.01 -4.79 1.44
C THR A 30 2.47 -4.45 1.12
N LEU A 31 3.02 -3.37 1.70
CA LEU A 31 4.41 -2.97 1.46
C LEU A 31 5.40 -4.01 1.99
N GLN A 32 5.11 -4.61 3.15
CA GLN A 32 5.90 -5.67 3.74
C GLN A 32 5.94 -6.90 2.83
N GLU A 33 4.79 -7.33 2.30
CA GLU A 33 4.69 -8.48 1.40
C GLU A 33 5.46 -8.25 0.09
N ILE A 34 5.33 -7.05 -0.48
CA ILE A 34 6.09 -6.66 -1.68
C ILE A 34 7.59 -6.71 -1.39
N TYR A 35 8.03 -6.16 -0.26
CA TYR A 35 9.43 -6.16 0.12
C TYR A 35 9.99 -7.58 0.28
N GLU A 36 9.29 -8.45 1.01
CA GLU A 36 9.74 -9.83 1.22
C GLU A 36 9.71 -10.64 -0.08
N SER A 37 8.71 -10.44 -0.95
CA SER A 37 8.66 -11.06 -2.29
C SER A 37 9.90 -10.68 -3.11
N LEU A 38 10.18 -9.38 -3.21
CA LEU A 38 11.34 -8.88 -3.97
C LEU A 38 12.67 -9.39 -3.39
N LYS A 39 12.77 -9.49 -2.06
CA LYS A 39 13.95 -10.03 -1.36
C LYS A 39 14.17 -11.52 -1.62
N GLN A 40 13.11 -12.28 -1.87
CA GLN A 40 13.17 -13.70 -2.24
C GLN A 40 13.50 -13.92 -3.73
N GLY A 41 13.55 -12.84 -4.53
CA GLY A 41 13.80 -12.90 -5.96
C GLY A 41 12.53 -12.98 -6.81
N ASP A 42 11.36 -12.91 -6.19
CA ASP A 42 10.08 -12.90 -6.90
C ASP A 42 9.83 -11.55 -7.56
N SER A 43 9.13 -11.57 -8.69
CA SER A 43 8.62 -10.36 -9.34
C SER A 43 7.20 -10.06 -8.87
N VAL A 44 6.96 -8.82 -8.43
CA VAL A 44 5.63 -8.35 -8.04
C VAL A 44 5.00 -7.58 -9.19
N TYR A 45 3.84 -8.06 -9.67
CA TYR A 45 3.03 -7.39 -10.69
C TYR A 45 1.79 -6.77 -10.07
N LEU A 46 1.74 -5.44 -10.01
CA LEU A 46 0.56 -4.69 -9.56
C LEU A 46 -0.39 -4.45 -10.74
N LEU A 47 -1.05 -5.51 -11.21
CA LEU A 47 -2.08 -5.42 -12.25
C LEU A 47 -3.41 -4.95 -11.63
N GLN A 48 -3.89 -3.79 -12.05
CA GLN A 48 -5.21 -3.28 -11.64
C GLN A 48 -6.28 -3.83 -12.59
N LEU A 49 -7.10 -4.79 -12.14
CA LEU A 49 -8.37 -5.10 -12.79
C LEU A 49 -9.30 -3.89 -12.63
N ARG A 50 -9.93 -3.49 -13.75
CA ARG A 50 -10.82 -2.33 -13.87
C ARG A 50 -12.01 -2.42 -12.92
#